data_AF-A0A9E7SNZ7-F1
#
_entry.id   AF-A0A9E7SNZ7-F1
#
_cell.length_a   1.000
_cell.length_b   1.000
_cell.length_c   1.000
_cell.angle_alpha   90.00
_cell.angle_beta   90.00
_cell.angle_gamma   90.00
#
_symmetry.space_group_name_H-M   'P 1'
#
loop_
_entity.id
_entity.type
_entity.pdbx_description
1 polymer ?
#
loop_
_entity_poly.entity_id
_entity_poly.type
_entity_poly.pdbx_seq_one_letter_code
_entity_poly.pdbx_strand_id
1 'polypeptide(L)'
;MKLKLPLVIPILFMTFIALGVASYKTLLIGTLFAMAFSYGVFRGEKIPWKEKEFKFIKEEYIGWAFLVSLFLILFQIFMIRKIPLLDSSARHLLSPRITALTYFLGVPSSVYLFSKGKKYSLVYPLLVALYGYRTPVLISLLAFGAAYFEKFDFKLKHLVGFFILILAGLVGIALMRGETLSMQLVRIQATTSVLDIIIDRTPWHGFYHGYLQWAGIRSYILGGYSPRVLVARFLYVKTGVSITPTLLGGMYLDFGVFSIVEGFLFGMYYGMISKAKNLLLKVIYYTTLAYGIVGVETGILDLPVYLFFFAGIYALIRGKYTIKVVKIEE
;
A
#
# COMPACT_ATOMS: atom_id res chain seq x y z
N MET A 1 -23.19 -8.40 -11.32
CA MET A 1 -22.69 -8.10 -9.95
C MET A 1 -21.42 -7.25 -10.11
N LYS A 2 -21.40 -5.96 -9.74
CA LYS A 2 -20.16 -5.16 -9.82
C LYS A 2 -19.18 -5.73 -8.79
N LEU A 3 -18.00 -6.17 -9.24
CA LEU A 3 -16.95 -6.67 -8.33
C LEU A 3 -16.58 -5.54 -7.37
N LYS A 4 -16.65 -5.80 -6.07
CA LYS A 4 -16.21 -4.85 -5.05
C LYS A 4 -14.69 -4.84 -5.04
N LEU A 5 -14.09 -3.80 -5.60
CA LEU A 5 -12.65 -3.62 -5.72
C LEU A 5 -11.86 -3.95 -4.43
N PRO A 6 -12.31 -3.60 -3.20
CA PRO A 6 -11.58 -3.94 -1.99
C PRO A 6 -11.47 -5.44 -1.70
N LEU A 7 -12.41 -6.26 -2.19
CA LEU A 7 -12.37 -7.72 -2.02
C LEU A 7 -11.25 -8.38 -2.83
N VAL A 8 -10.63 -7.65 -3.75
CA VAL A 8 -9.42 -8.12 -4.45
C VAL A 8 -8.27 -8.36 -3.46
N ILE A 9 -8.17 -7.56 -2.38
CA ILE A 9 -7.11 -7.72 -1.37
C ILE A 9 -7.17 -9.08 -0.66
N PRO A 10 -8.28 -9.48 0.00
CA PRO A 10 -8.34 -10.78 0.68
C PRO A 10 -8.25 -11.95 -0.32
N ILE A 11 -8.78 -11.81 -1.54
CA ILE A 11 -8.65 -12.85 -2.58
C ILE A 11 -7.17 -13.03 -2.97
N LEU A 12 -6.47 -11.94 -3.29
CA LEU A 12 -5.04 -12.01 -3.64
C LEU A 12 -4.19 -12.49 -2.48
N PHE A 13 -4.52 -12.09 -1.25
CA PHE A 13 -3.84 -12.57 -0.05
C PHE A 13 -3.96 -14.09 0.11
N MET A 14 -5.17 -14.63 -0.02
CA MET A 14 -5.39 -16.08 0.05
C MET A 14 -4.68 -16.83 -1.08
N THR A 15 -4.75 -16.31 -2.31
CA THR A 15 -4.02 -16.88 -3.45
C THR A 15 -2.50 -16.85 -3.23
N PHE A 16 -1.98 -15.76 -2.67
CA PHE A 16 -0.56 -15.60 -2.38
C PHE A 16 -0.05 -16.64 -1.39
N ILE A 17 -0.73 -16.80 -0.24
CA ILE A 17 -0.31 -17.78 0.78
C ILE A 17 -0.53 -19.23 0.31
N ALA A 18 -1.54 -19.49 -0.53
CA ALA A 18 -1.75 -20.81 -1.12
C ALA A 18 -0.65 -21.17 -2.12
N LEU A 19 -0.28 -20.25 -3.02
CA LEU A 19 0.83 -20.44 -3.96
C LEU A 19 2.19 -20.55 -3.26
N GLY A 20 2.34 -19.87 -2.12
CA GLY A 20 3.52 -19.95 -1.27
C GLY A 20 3.63 -21.24 -0.45
N VAL A 21 2.66 -22.16 -0.57
CA VAL A 21 2.60 -23.43 0.17
C VAL A 21 2.66 -23.20 1.69
N ALA A 22 1.85 -22.25 2.17
CA ALA A 22 1.77 -21.92 3.59
C ALA A 22 1.40 -23.13 4.45
N SER A 23 1.90 -23.15 5.69
CA SER A 23 1.53 -24.14 6.69
C SER A 23 0.03 -24.10 7.02
N TYR A 24 -0.51 -25.20 7.54
CA TYR A 24 -1.92 -25.28 7.94
C TYR A 24 -2.34 -24.17 8.93
N LYS A 25 -1.48 -23.84 9.90
CA LYS A 25 -1.74 -22.75 10.87
C LYS A 25 -1.88 -21.40 10.17
N THR A 26 -0.98 -21.10 9.24
CA THR A 26 -1.00 -19.86 8.46
C THR A 26 -2.20 -19.79 7.54
N LEU A 27 -2.57 -20.89 6.90
CA LEU A 27 -3.79 -20.96 6.09
C LEU A 27 -5.04 -20.71 6.94
N LEU A 28 -5.11 -21.28 8.14
CA LEU A 28 -6.23 -21.08 9.05
C LEU A 28 -6.35 -19.61 9.50
N ILE A 29 -5.27 -19.03 10.03
CA ILE A 29 -5.27 -17.63 10.49
C ILE A 29 -5.47 -16.68 9.30
N GLY A 30 -4.83 -16.97 8.17
CA GLY A 30 -5.00 -16.19 6.93
C GLY A 30 -6.43 -16.21 6.42
N THR A 31 -7.11 -17.35 6.50
CA THR A 31 -8.53 -17.49 6.15
C THR A 31 -9.42 -16.67 7.09
N LEU A 32 -9.18 -16.75 8.41
CA LEU A 32 -9.92 -15.94 9.39
C LEU A 32 -9.72 -14.45 9.16
N PHE A 33 -8.49 -14.02 8.88
CA PHE A 33 -8.17 -12.65 8.52
C PHE A 33 -8.89 -12.21 7.24
N ALA A 34 -8.86 -13.02 6.17
CA ALA A 34 -9.53 -12.72 4.91
C ALA A 34 -11.06 -12.65 5.06
N MET A 35 -11.64 -13.54 5.87
CA MET A 35 -13.07 -13.52 6.21
C MET A 35 -13.43 -12.27 7.01
N ALA A 36 -12.66 -11.93 8.05
CA ALA A 36 -12.88 -10.74 8.86
C ALA A 36 -12.75 -9.46 8.03
N PHE A 37 -11.74 -9.36 7.16
CA PHE A 37 -11.58 -8.26 6.22
C PHE A 37 -12.79 -8.14 5.29
N SER A 38 -13.18 -9.25 4.66
CA SER A 38 -14.32 -9.27 3.73
C SER A 38 -15.62 -8.84 4.44
N TYR A 39 -15.86 -9.37 5.63
CA TYR A 39 -16.99 -8.98 6.48
C TYR A 39 -16.93 -7.48 6.85
N GLY A 40 -15.74 -6.98 7.17
CA GLY A 40 -15.48 -5.55 7.39
C GLY A 40 -15.90 -4.70 6.20
N VAL A 41 -15.55 -5.08 4.97
CA VAL A 41 -15.96 -4.37 3.74
C VAL A 41 -17.47 -4.30 3.64
N PHE A 42 -18.17 -5.42 3.80
CA PHE A 42 -19.64 -5.46 3.75
C PHE A 42 -20.30 -4.61 4.84
N ARG A 43 -19.73 -4.58 6.05
CA ARG A 43 -20.25 -3.76 7.16
C ARG A 43 -19.95 -2.28 6.94
N GLY A 44 -18.74 -1.94 6.50
CA GLY A 44 -18.32 -0.57 6.19
C GLY A 44 -19.21 0.08 5.12
N GLU A 45 -19.59 -0.68 4.10
CA GLU A 45 -20.55 -0.22 3.10
C GLU A 45 -21.95 0.02 3.65
N LYS A 46 -22.35 -0.53 4.80
CA LYS A 46 -23.66 -0.23 5.38
C LYS A 46 -23.64 1.04 6.23
N ILE A 47 -22.46 1.51 6.61
CA ILE A 47 -22.31 2.68 7.48
C ILE A 47 -22.50 3.96 6.65
N PRO A 48 -23.53 4.78 6.95
CA PRO A 48 -23.69 6.07 6.30
C PRO A 48 -22.65 7.06 6.85
N TRP A 49 -22.06 7.85 5.96
CA TRP A 49 -21.24 9.00 6.31
C TRP A 49 -21.50 10.12 5.29
N LYS A 50 -21.43 11.38 5.74
CA LYS A 50 -21.61 12.53 4.85
C LYS A 50 -20.25 13.07 4.47
N GLU A 51 -20.00 13.11 3.17
CA GLU A 51 -18.74 13.63 2.66
C GLU A 51 -18.59 15.13 2.95
N LYS A 52 -17.40 15.50 3.42
CA LYS A 52 -17.01 16.89 3.64
C LYS A 52 -15.73 17.16 2.88
N GLU A 53 -15.79 18.17 2.03
CA GLU A 53 -14.64 18.54 1.21
C GLU A 53 -13.50 19.11 2.08
N PHE A 54 -12.27 18.81 1.65
CA PHE A 54 -11.08 19.45 2.18
C PHE A 54 -10.92 20.82 1.53
N LYS A 55 -11.61 21.85 2.05
CA LYS A 55 -11.51 23.23 1.56
C LYS A 55 -10.08 23.80 1.55
N PHE A 56 -9.17 23.21 2.31
CA PHE A 56 -7.78 23.66 2.43
C PHE A 56 -6.84 23.13 1.33
N ILE A 57 -7.22 22.06 0.61
CA ILE A 57 -6.36 21.46 -0.41
C ILE A 57 -6.77 22.02 -1.77
N LYS A 58 -6.06 23.06 -2.24
CA LYS A 58 -6.23 23.61 -3.59
C LYS A 58 -5.53 22.72 -4.62
N GLU A 59 -6.09 22.69 -5.83
CA GLU A 59 -5.54 21.93 -6.96
C GLU A 59 -4.09 22.36 -7.30
N GLU A 60 -3.79 23.65 -7.13
CA GLU A 60 -2.43 24.20 -7.32
C GLU A 60 -1.40 23.50 -6.43
N TYR A 61 -1.73 23.22 -5.16
CA TYR A 61 -0.82 22.53 -4.24
C TYR A 61 -0.55 21.09 -4.67
N ILE A 62 -1.51 20.44 -5.32
CA ILE A 62 -1.35 19.09 -5.88
C ILE A 62 -0.43 19.13 -7.11
N GLY A 63 -0.58 20.16 -7.95
CA GLY A 63 0.33 20.42 -9.06
C GLY A 63 1.78 20.65 -8.58
N TRP A 64 1.95 21.48 -7.55
CA TRP A 64 3.26 21.72 -6.93
C TRP A 64 3.83 20.45 -6.29
N ALA A 65 3.02 19.69 -5.56
CA ALA A 65 3.44 18.42 -4.97
C ALA A 65 3.94 17.43 -6.03
N PHE A 66 3.26 17.36 -7.18
CA PHE A 66 3.71 16.56 -8.32
C PHE A 66 5.07 17.03 -8.85
N LEU A 67 5.24 18.32 -9.12
CA LEU A 67 6.51 18.87 -9.62
C LEU A 67 7.67 18.68 -8.64
N VAL A 68 7.43 18.92 -7.34
CA VAL A 68 8.41 18.67 -6.29
C VAL A 68 8.80 17.20 -6.26
N SER A 69 7.84 16.27 -6.40
CA SER A 69 8.15 14.85 -6.45
C SER A 69 9.05 14.47 -7.63
N LEU A 70 8.83 15.08 -8.81
CA LEU A 70 9.69 14.85 -9.98
C LEU A 70 11.09 15.43 -9.78
N PHE A 71 11.16 16.63 -9.22
CA PHE A 71 12.42 17.27 -8.89
C PHE A 71 13.24 16.44 -7.89
N LEU A 72 12.61 15.90 -6.84
CA LEU A 72 13.29 15.04 -5.87
C LEU A 72 13.86 13.76 -6.51
N ILE A 73 13.18 13.19 -7.52
CA ILE A 73 13.70 12.05 -8.28
C ILE A 73 14.98 12.42 -9.00
N LEU A 74 14.94 13.50 -9.79
CA LEU A 74 16.09 13.96 -10.57
C LEU A 74 17.24 14.38 -9.66
N PHE A 75 16.94 15.10 -8.58
CA PHE A 75 17.92 15.52 -7.59
C PHE A 75 18.64 14.32 -6.95
N GLN A 76 17.90 13.28 -6.56
CA GLN A 76 18.49 12.11 -5.94
C GLN A 76 19.36 11.30 -6.91
N ILE A 77 18.92 11.16 -8.18
CA ILE A 77 19.72 10.52 -9.23
C ILE A 77 20.99 11.33 -9.51
N PHE A 78 20.87 12.66 -9.57
CA PHE A 78 22.01 13.56 -9.79
C PHE A 78 23.04 13.46 -8.64
N MET A 79 22.58 13.41 -7.39
CA MET A 79 23.46 13.24 -6.23
C MET A 79 24.25 11.93 -6.26
N ILE A 80 23.60 10.84 -6.65
CA ILE A 80 24.21 9.50 -6.67
C ILE A 80 25.07 9.30 -7.92
N ARG A 81 24.87 10.13 -8.97
CA ARG A 81 25.54 10.08 -10.29
C ARG A 81 25.42 8.75 -11.03
N LYS A 82 24.59 7.84 -10.52
CA LYS A 82 24.29 6.53 -11.07
C LYS A 82 22.79 6.36 -11.12
N ILE A 83 22.31 5.58 -12.08
CA ILE A 83 20.90 5.21 -12.21
C ILE A 83 20.71 3.88 -11.48
N PRO A 84 19.99 3.82 -10.34
CA PRO A 84 19.83 2.60 -9.56
C PRO A 84 19.14 1.44 -10.30
N LEU A 85 18.37 1.74 -11.36
CA LEU A 85 17.82 0.72 -12.25
C LEU A 85 18.89 -0.05 -13.02
N LEU A 86 20.00 0.60 -13.40
CA LEU A 86 21.10 0.00 -14.17
C LEU A 86 22.20 -0.54 -13.27
N ASP A 87 22.48 0.14 -12.15
CA ASP A 87 23.42 -0.31 -11.14
C ASP A 87 22.68 -0.60 -9.83
N SER A 88 22.48 -1.90 -9.59
CA SER A 88 21.69 -2.38 -8.45
C SER A 88 22.33 -2.04 -7.09
N SER A 89 23.65 -1.77 -7.04
CA SER A 89 24.39 -1.36 -5.84
C SER A 89 24.08 0.07 -5.41
N ALA A 90 23.73 0.95 -6.36
CA ALA A 90 23.43 2.35 -6.12
C ALA A 90 22.14 2.55 -5.29
N ARG A 91 21.33 1.51 -5.10
CA ARG A 91 20.12 1.55 -4.27
C ARG A 91 20.41 1.83 -2.80
N HIS A 92 21.53 1.32 -2.27
CA HIS A 92 21.92 1.57 -0.89
C HIS A 92 22.34 3.02 -0.64
N LEU A 93 22.63 3.77 -1.69
CA LEU A 93 22.99 5.19 -1.63
C LEU A 93 21.75 6.11 -1.64
N LEU A 94 20.56 5.56 -1.90
CA LEU A 94 19.31 6.33 -1.87
C LEU A 94 18.94 6.67 -0.43
N SER A 95 18.78 7.96 -0.15
CA SER A 95 18.22 8.44 1.12
C SER A 95 16.77 7.96 1.30
N PRO A 96 16.48 7.12 2.32
CA PRO A 96 15.13 6.60 2.55
C PRO A 96 14.08 7.69 2.84
N ARG A 97 14.52 8.82 3.43
CA ARG A 97 13.63 9.95 3.76
C ARG A 97 13.16 10.68 2.49
N ILE A 98 14.09 10.97 1.58
CA ILE A 98 13.77 11.63 0.30
C ILE A 98 12.88 10.71 -0.53
N THR A 99 13.22 9.42 -0.60
CA THR A 99 12.45 8.43 -1.35
C THR A 99 11.02 8.28 -0.79
N ALA A 100 10.85 8.25 0.53
CA ALA A 100 9.52 8.23 1.15
C ALA A 100 8.71 9.50 0.84
N LEU A 101 9.34 10.67 0.87
CA LEU A 101 8.71 11.94 0.52
C LEU A 101 8.26 11.97 -0.94
N THR A 102 9.10 11.47 -1.85
CA THR A 102 8.76 11.33 -3.28
C THR A 102 7.52 10.48 -3.49
N TYR A 103 7.36 9.38 -2.74
CA TYR A 103 6.19 8.50 -2.85
C TYR A 103 4.94 9.11 -2.21
N PHE A 104 5.11 9.78 -1.08
CA PHE A 104 4.01 10.47 -0.40
C PHE A 104 3.43 11.61 -1.24
N LEU A 105 4.27 12.41 -1.90
CA LEU A 105 3.80 13.51 -2.74
C LEU A 105 3.39 13.04 -4.13
N GLY A 106 4.17 12.16 -4.75
CA GLY A 106 4.06 11.86 -6.16
C GLY A 106 2.95 10.87 -6.53
N VAL A 107 2.75 9.80 -5.74
CA VAL A 107 1.70 8.80 -6.02
C VAL A 107 0.29 9.44 -6.04
N PRO A 108 -0.19 10.09 -4.97
CA PRO A 108 -1.55 10.66 -4.97
C PRO A 108 -1.69 11.80 -5.98
N SER A 109 -0.66 12.65 -6.14
CA SER A 109 -0.73 13.80 -7.06
C SER A 109 -0.77 13.34 -8.51
N SER A 110 -0.01 12.32 -8.88
CA SER A 110 -0.06 11.74 -10.22
C SER A 110 -1.45 11.13 -10.50
N VAL A 111 -2.02 10.37 -9.56
CA VAL A 111 -3.35 9.76 -9.70
C VAL A 111 -4.47 10.80 -9.79
N TYR A 112 -4.38 11.90 -9.02
CA TYR A 112 -5.31 13.02 -9.11
C TYR A 112 -5.28 13.67 -10.49
N LEU A 113 -4.08 14.01 -10.98
CA LEU A 113 -3.89 14.63 -12.29
C LEU A 113 -4.33 13.70 -13.43
N PHE A 114 -4.06 12.40 -13.33
CA PHE A 114 -4.53 11.39 -14.26
C PHE A 114 -6.07 11.32 -14.31
N SER A 115 -6.72 11.33 -13.15
CA SER A 115 -8.19 11.28 -13.05
C SER A 115 -8.87 12.50 -13.68
N LYS A 116 -8.20 13.67 -13.63
CA LYS A 116 -8.58 14.90 -14.36
C LYS A 116 -8.31 14.86 -15.86
N GLY A 117 -7.65 13.82 -16.38
CA GLY A 117 -7.34 13.64 -17.80
C GLY A 117 -5.98 14.20 -18.23
N LYS A 118 -5.12 14.62 -17.29
CA LYS A 118 -3.80 15.17 -17.61
C LYS A 118 -2.79 14.05 -17.84
N LYS A 119 -2.49 13.74 -19.11
CA LYS A 119 -1.65 12.61 -19.54
C LYS A 119 -0.20 12.66 -19.04
N TYR A 120 0.34 13.85 -18.74
CA TYR A 120 1.71 13.99 -18.21
C TYR A 120 1.91 13.34 -16.83
N SER A 121 0.83 13.02 -16.11
CA SER A 121 0.89 12.22 -14.88
C SER A 121 1.55 10.85 -15.06
N LEU A 122 1.50 10.28 -16.27
CA LEU A 122 2.13 8.99 -16.60
C LEU A 122 3.66 9.03 -16.61
N VAL A 123 4.27 10.23 -16.57
CA VAL A 123 5.71 10.38 -16.45
C VAL A 123 6.20 9.94 -15.07
N TYR A 124 5.37 10.04 -14.03
CA TYR A 124 5.73 9.67 -12.66
C TYR A 124 6.17 8.20 -12.49
N PRO A 125 5.37 7.18 -12.86
CA PRO A 125 5.80 5.79 -12.73
C PRO A 125 7.07 5.47 -13.53
N LEU A 126 7.28 6.14 -14.69
CA LEU A 126 8.50 5.98 -15.49
C LEU A 126 9.73 6.53 -14.76
N LEU A 127 9.62 7.72 -14.17
CA LEU A 127 10.72 8.32 -13.42
C LEU A 127 10.99 7.57 -12.11
N VAL A 128 9.96 7.10 -11.42
CA VAL A 128 10.14 6.28 -10.20
C VAL A 128 10.76 4.92 -10.51
N ALA A 129 10.52 4.36 -11.71
CA ALA A 129 11.18 3.14 -12.14
C ALA A 129 12.72 3.29 -12.21
N LEU A 130 13.25 4.50 -12.41
CA LEU A 130 14.69 4.78 -12.41
C LEU A 130 15.36 4.46 -11.07
N TYR A 131 14.61 4.52 -9.96
CA TYR A 131 15.11 4.09 -8.66
C TYR A 131 15.29 2.57 -8.54
N GLY A 132 14.82 1.78 -9.52
CA GLY A 132 14.90 0.31 -9.48
C GLY A 132 13.98 -0.35 -8.47
N TYR A 133 13.03 0.40 -7.87
CA TYR A 133 12.02 -0.13 -6.96
C TYR A 133 10.74 -0.51 -7.72
N ARG A 134 10.29 -1.75 -7.53
CA ARG A 134 9.08 -2.30 -8.20
C ARG A 134 7.78 -1.85 -7.55
N THR A 135 7.76 -1.85 -6.22
CA THR A 135 6.57 -1.55 -5.40
C THR A 135 5.94 -0.21 -5.78
N PRO A 136 6.68 0.91 -5.83
CA PRO A 136 6.08 2.22 -6.10
C PRO A 136 5.56 2.37 -7.53
N VAL A 137 6.20 1.70 -8.50
CA VAL A 137 5.73 1.62 -9.89
C VAL A 137 4.42 0.85 -9.95
N LEU A 138 4.35 -0.32 -9.30
CA LEU A 138 3.13 -1.11 -9.20
C LEU A 138 1.99 -0.35 -8.54
N ILE A 139 2.27 0.34 -7.42
CA ILE A 139 1.27 1.13 -6.70
C ILE A 139 0.71 2.22 -7.61
N SER A 140 1.58 2.95 -8.32
CA SER A 140 1.17 4.02 -9.23
C SER A 140 0.31 3.47 -10.38
N LEU A 141 0.75 2.36 -11.00
CA LEU A 141 -0.02 1.70 -12.05
C LEU A 141 -1.36 1.21 -11.51
N LEU A 142 -1.41 0.39 -10.46
CA LEU A 142 -2.66 -0.12 -9.88
C LEU A 142 -3.62 1.01 -9.48
N ALA A 143 -3.13 2.13 -8.96
CA ALA A 143 -3.96 3.29 -8.64
C ALA A 143 -4.51 3.98 -9.90
N PHE A 144 -3.74 4.12 -10.98
CA PHE A 144 -4.26 4.57 -12.27
C PHE A 144 -5.31 3.61 -12.85
N GLY A 145 -5.09 2.30 -12.68
CA GLY A 145 -6.04 1.26 -13.08
C GLY A 145 -7.36 1.40 -12.36
N ALA A 146 -7.32 1.49 -11.03
CA ALA A 146 -8.51 1.71 -10.21
C ALA A 146 -9.26 2.99 -10.61
N ALA A 147 -8.53 4.10 -10.82
CA ALA A 147 -9.12 5.35 -11.29
C ALA A 147 -9.75 5.24 -12.69
N TYR A 148 -9.12 4.48 -13.59
CA TYR A 148 -9.62 4.26 -14.95
C TYR A 148 -10.87 3.37 -14.96
N PHE A 149 -10.87 2.26 -14.23
CA PHE A 149 -11.99 1.32 -14.16
C PHE A 149 -13.23 1.91 -13.49
N GLU A 150 -13.08 2.88 -12.60
CA GLU A 150 -14.24 3.56 -12.02
C GLU A 150 -14.85 4.60 -12.97
N LYS A 151 -14.05 5.19 -13.86
CA LYS A 151 -14.49 6.24 -14.79
C LYS A 151 -15.04 5.70 -16.11
N PHE A 152 -14.52 4.57 -16.59
CA PHE A 152 -14.92 3.97 -17.87
C PHE A 152 -15.65 2.65 -17.64
N ASP A 153 -16.75 2.44 -18.38
CA ASP A 153 -17.49 1.19 -18.33
C ASP A 153 -16.60 -0.02 -18.58
N PHE A 154 -16.92 -1.10 -17.87
CA PHE A 154 -16.12 -2.32 -17.73
C PHE A 154 -16.04 -3.10 -19.07
N LYS A 155 -15.22 -2.63 -20.02
CA LYS A 155 -14.95 -3.35 -21.28
C LYS A 155 -13.71 -4.21 -21.13
N LEU A 156 -13.84 -5.49 -21.48
CA LEU A 156 -12.80 -6.52 -21.36
C LEU A 156 -11.48 -6.13 -22.06
N LYS A 157 -11.57 -5.40 -23.18
CA LYS A 157 -10.39 -4.92 -23.93
C LYS A 157 -9.50 -3.98 -23.12
N HIS A 158 -10.09 -3.07 -22.33
CA HIS A 158 -9.32 -2.16 -21.49
C HIS A 158 -8.68 -2.89 -20.32
N LEU A 159 -9.33 -3.93 -19.78
CA LEU A 159 -8.78 -4.75 -18.72
C LEU A 159 -7.56 -5.55 -19.18
N VAL A 160 -7.66 -6.18 -20.35
CA VAL A 160 -6.55 -6.92 -20.95
C VAL A 160 -5.37 -5.99 -21.25
N GLY A 161 -5.63 -4.82 -21.86
CA GLY A 161 -4.58 -3.83 -22.12
C GLY A 161 -3.90 -3.33 -20.84
N PHE A 162 -4.66 -3.09 -19.78
CA PHE A 162 -4.13 -2.64 -18.50
C PHE A 162 -3.32 -3.73 -17.78
N PHE A 163 -3.80 -4.97 -17.83
CA PHE A 163 -3.10 -6.14 -17.29
C PHE A 163 -1.76 -6.37 -18.01
N ILE A 164 -1.75 -6.27 -19.35
CA ILE A 164 -0.53 -6.34 -20.15
C ILE A 164 0.44 -5.23 -19.76
N LEU A 165 -0.03 -4.02 -19.49
CA LEU A 165 0.83 -2.89 -19.11
C LEU A 165 1.49 -3.09 -17.73
N ILE A 166 0.74 -3.61 -16.75
CA ILE A 166 1.31 -4.02 -15.45
C ILE A 166 2.34 -5.14 -15.63
N LEU A 167 1.99 -6.16 -16.43
CA LEU A 167 2.85 -7.31 -16.65
C LEU A 167 4.14 -6.91 -17.38
N ALA A 168 4.04 -6.03 -18.40
CA ALA A 168 5.18 -5.47 -19.11
C ALA A 168 6.06 -4.60 -18.20
N GLY A 169 5.47 -3.81 -17.29
CA GLY A 169 6.22 -3.07 -16.28
C GLY A 169 6.99 -3.99 -15.32
N LEU A 170 6.35 -5.06 -14.85
CA LEU A 170 6.94 -6.06 -13.96
C LEU A 170 8.08 -6.84 -14.62
N VAL A 171 7.79 -7.40 -15.80
CA VAL A 171 8.73 -8.19 -16.58
C VAL A 171 9.86 -7.30 -17.08
N GLY A 172 9.57 -6.09 -17.54
CA GLY A 172 10.58 -5.11 -17.97
C GLY A 172 11.57 -4.79 -16.86
N ILE A 173 11.08 -4.47 -15.64
CA ILE A 173 11.98 -4.22 -14.50
C ILE A 173 12.72 -5.50 -14.08
N ALA A 174 12.09 -6.67 -14.17
CA ALA A 174 12.75 -7.94 -13.83
C ALA A 174 13.86 -8.31 -14.82
N LEU A 175 13.63 -8.15 -16.13
CA LEU A 175 14.59 -8.41 -17.19
C LEU A 175 15.76 -7.43 -17.14
N MET A 176 15.49 -6.13 -16.94
CA MET A 176 16.55 -5.12 -16.76
C MET A 176 17.43 -5.41 -15.53
N ARG A 177 16.93 -6.21 -14.58
CA ARG A 177 17.66 -6.64 -13.39
C ARG A 177 18.29 -8.04 -13.52
N GLY A 178 18.13 -8.72 -14.66
CA GLY A 178 18.64 -10.07 -14.88
C GLY A 178 17.95 -11.16 -14.03
N GLU A 179 16.75 -10.90 -13.51
CA GLU A 179 16.03 -11.90 -12.70
C GLU A 179 15.22 -12.85 -13.57
N THR A 180 15.32 -14.15 -13.30
CA THR A 180 14.51 -15.18 -13.97
C THR A 180 13.11 -15.29 -13.37
N LEU A 181 12.15 -15.81 -14.14
CA LEU A 181 10.78 -16.09 -13.67
C LEU A 181 10.76 -17.04 -12.45
N SER A 182 11.71 -17.97 -12.37
CA SER A 182 11.87 -18.87 -11.22
C SER A 182 12.18 -18.13 -9.92
N MET A 183 12.95 -17.02 -9.97
CA MET A 183 13.23 -16.20 -8.78
C MET A 183 11.97 -15.52 -8.21
N GLN A 184 10.93 -15.30 -9.03
CA GLN A 184 9.67 -14.72 -8.56
C GLN A 184 8.89 -15.72 -7.69
N LEU A 185 8.85 -17.00 -8.08
CA LEU A 185 8.19 -18.05 -7.31
C LEU A 185 8.93 -18.33 -5.98
N VAL A 186 10.26 -18.38 -6.03
CA VAL A 186 11.09 -18.50 -4.82
C VAL A 186 10.81 -17.34 -3.86
N ARG A 187 10.54 -16.13 -4.36
CA ARG A 187 10.20 -14.99 -3.52
C ARG A 187 8.86 -15.15 -2.82
N ILE A 188 7.82 -15.58 -3.54
CA ILE A 188 6.49 -15.85 -2.95
C ILE A 188 6.61 -16.89 -1.83
N GLN A 189 7.36 -17.97 -2.08
CA GLN A 189 7.63 -19.01 -1.07
C GLN A 189 8.43 -18.45 0.11
N ALA A 190 9.48 -17.67 -0.13
CA ALA A 190 10.29 -17.07 0.94
C ALA A 190 9.47 -16.14 1.84
N THR A 191 8.64 -15.28 1.25
CA THR A 191 7.77 -14.37 2.01
C THR A 191 6.68 -15.13 2.77
N THR A 192 6.15 -16.20 2.19
CA THR A 192 5.16 -17.07 2.87
C THR A 192 5.79 -17.87 4.01
N SER A 193 7.00 -18.38 3.83
CA SER A 193 7.77 -19.03 4.89
C SER A 193 8.10 -18.09 6.05
N VAL A 194 8.41 -16.81 5.75
CA VAL A 194 8.54 -15.78 6.78
C VAL A 194 7.24 -15.62 7.57
N LEU A 195 6.09 -15.59 6.89
CA LEU A 195 4.79 -15.53 7.56
C LEU A 195 4.52 -16.77 8.43
N ASP A 196 4.87 -17.96 7.95
CA ASP A 196 4.76 -19.21 8.73
C ASP A 196 5.55 -19.13 10.04
N ILE A 197 6.82 -18.68 9.96
CA ILE A 197 7.67 -18.54 11.15
C ILE A 197 7.08 -17.50 12.11
N ILE A 198 6.57 -16.38 11.60
CA ILE A 198 5.91 -15.35 12.42
C ILE A 198 4.70 -15.97 13.14
N ILE A 199 3.84 -16.68 12.42
CA ILE A 199 2.62 -17.24 13.00
C ILE A 199 2.92 -18.33 14.03
N ASP A 200 3.91 -19.18 13.77
CA ASP A 200 4.26 -20.28 14.67
C ASP A 200 4.96 -19.80 15.95
N ARG A 201 5.80 -18.76 15.86
CA ARG A 201 6.61 -18.28 17.00
C ARG A 201 5.96 -17.16 17.80
N THR A 202 5.02 -16.42 17.23
CA THR A 202 4.42 -15.28 17.93
C THR A 202 3.35 -15.77 18.91
N PRO A 203 3.39 -15.31 20.18
CA PRO A 203 2.31 -15.58 21.13
C PRO A 203 0.95 -15.09 20.62
N TRP A 204 -0.13 -15.66 21.15
CA TRP A 204 -1.48 -15.30 20.70
C TRP A 204 -1.85 -13.82 20.94
N HIS A 205 -1.22 -13.18 21.92
CA HIS A 205 -1.40 -11.76 22.24
C HIS A 205 -0.46 -10.83 21.46
N GLY A 206 0.39 -11.35 20.56
CA GLY A 206 1.40 -10.57 19.85
C GLY A 206 2.71 -10.40 20.63
N PHE A 207 3.77 -10.03 19.92
CA PHE A 207 5.12 -9.91 20.50
C PHE A 207 5.51 -8.45 20.79
N TYR A 208 5.14 -7.53 19.90
CA TYR A 208 5.55 -6.11 19.99
C TYR A 208 4.46 -5.17 20.52
N HIS A 209 3.21 -5.63 20.64
CA HIS A 209 2.07 -4.89 21.21
C HIS A 209 1.87 -3.48 20.63
N GLY A 210 2.12 -3.32 19.33
CA GLY A 210 1.99 -2.05 18.60
C GLY A 210 3.30 -1.26 18.45
N TYR A 211 4.38 -1.72 19.09
CA TYR A 211 5.70 -1.10 18.93
C TYR A 211 6.22 -1.23 17.49
N LEU A 212 5.87 -2.28 16.76
CA LEU A 212 6.32 -2.47 15.37
C LEU A 212 5.66 -1.43 14.44
N GLN A 213 4.36 -1.24 14.55
CA GLN A 213 3.64 -0.18 13.83
C GLN A 213 4.17 1.22 14.21
N TRP A 214 4.38 1.47 15.51
CA TRP A 214 4.95 2.74 15.98
C TRP A 214 6.37 2.99 15.47
N ALA A 215 7.19 1.94 15.39
CA ALA A 215 8.54 2.03 14.82
C ALA A 215 8.50 2.51 13.36
N GLY A 216 7.43 2.24 12.61
CA GLY A 216 7.25 2.70 11.24
C GLY A 216 7.09 4.20 11.10
N ILE A 217 6.62 4.87 12.16
CA ILE A 217 6.55 6.33 12.23
C ILE A 217 7.84 6.88 12.84
N ARG A 218 8.25 6.29 13.98
CA ARG A 218 9.40 6.73 14.77
C ARG A 218 10.70 6.70 13.97
N SER A 219 10.95 5.65 13.16
CA SER A 219 12.20 5.49 12.42
C SER A 219 12.47 6.62 11.44
N TYR A 220 11.42 7.28 10.94
CA TYR A 220 11.56 8.39 10.00
C TYR A 220 11.75 9.74 10.70
N ILE A 221 11.08 9.97 11.83
CA ILE A 221 11.07 11.25 12.55
C ILE A 221 12.24 11.34 13.53
N LEU A 222 12.35 10.36 14.44
CA LEU A 222 13.30 10.37 15.56
C LEU A 222 14.54 9.48 15.30
N GLY A 223 14.53 8.73 14.20
CA GLY A 223 15.52 7.69 13.95
C GLY A 223 15.27 6.41 14.76
N GLY A 224 16.09 5.38 14.52
CA GLY A 224 15.97 4.06 15.15
C GLY A 224 15.72 2.95 14.14
N TYR A 225 15.45 1.74 14.65
CA TYR A 225 15.20 0.57 13.81
C TYR A 225 13.91 0.72 13.02
N SER A 226 13.96 0.45 11.71
CA SER A 226 12.75 0.35 10.90
C SER A 226 11.96 -0.92 11.26
N PRO A 227 10.63 -0.95 11.02
CA PRO A 227 9.82 -2.14 11.28
C PRO A 227 10.37 -3.40 10.61
N ARG A 228 10.90 -3.27 9.39
CA ARG A 228 11.49 -4.38 8.64
C ARG A 228 12.76 -4.95 9.29
N VAL A 229 13.52 -4.11 10.00
CA VAL A 229 14.69 -4.56 10.78
C VAL A 229 14.27 -5.23 12.09
N LEU A 230 13.19 -4.75 12.72
CA LEU A 230 12.61 -5.41 13.90
C LEU A 230 12.08 -6.80 13.56
N VAL A 231 11.39 -6.95 12.43
CA VAL A 231 10.95 -8.27 11.90
C VAL A 231 12.14 -9.18 11.65
N ALA A 232 13.21 -8.67 11.01
CA ALA A 232 14.41 -9.46 10.76
C ALA A 232 15.07 -9.96 12.07
N ARG A 233 15.10 -9.11 13.10
CA ARG A 233 15.60 -9.49 14.44
C ARG A 233 14.73 -10.55 15.12
N PHE A 234 13.41 -10.45 15.01
CA PHE A 234 12.50 -11.48 15.51
C PHE A 234 12.75 -12.84 14.85
N LEU A 235 13.13 -12.85 13.58
CA LEU A 235 13.51 -14.05 12.83
C LEU A 235 14.95 -14.53 13.12
N TYR A 236 15.64 -13.93 14.10
CA TYR A 236 17.04 -14.18 14.44
C TYR A 236 18.04 -13.93 13.30
N VAL A 237 17.67 -13.10 12.32
CA VAL A 237 18.59 -12.66 11.27
C VAL A 237 19.47 -11.54 11.85
N LYS A 238 20.71 -11.92 12.21
CA LYS A 238 21.68 -11.04 12.87
C LYS A 238 22.36 -10.06 11.92
N THR A 239 22.39 -10.37 10.62
CA THR A 239 22.92 -9.46 9.60
C THR A 239 21.97 -8.29 9.43
N GLY A 240 22.49 -7.08 9.14
CA GLY A 240 21.73 -5.82 8.98
C GLY A 240 20.75 -5.79 7.79
N VAL A 241 20.06 -6.91 7.56
CA VAL A 241 19.09 -7.17 6.51
C VAL A 241 17.71 -6.75 7.01
N SER A 242 16.93 -6.17 6.12
CA SER A 242 15.54 -5.83 6.37
C SER A 242 14.63 -6.89 5.74
N ILE A 243 13.68 -7.43 6.51
CA ILE A 243 12.72 -8.41 6.01
C ILE A 243 11.33 -7.76 6.03
N THR A 244 10.63 -7.84 4.90
CA THR A 244 9.25 -7.36 4.79
C THR A 244 8.29 -8.49 5.13
N PRO A 245 7.48 -8.35 6.19
CA PRO A 245 6.37 -9.26 6.41
C PRO A 245 5.26 -8.97 5.39
N THR A 246 4.42 -9.97 5.10
CA THR A 246 3.18 -9.80 4.32
C THR A 246 2.20 -8.85 5.03
N LEU A 247 1.07 -8.55 4.37
CA LEU A 247 -0.03 -7.76 4.94
C LEU A 247 -0.39 -8.19 6.37
N LEU A 248 -0.56 -9.51 6.58
CA LEU A 248 -0.90 -10.09 7.89
C LEU A 248 0.32 -10.13 8.83
N GLY A 249 1.52 -10.40 8.31
CA GLY A 249 2.68 -10.69 9.16
C GLY A 249 3.05 -9.54 10.11
N GLY A 250 2.96 -8.28 9.66
CA GLY A 250 3.21 -7.13 10.53
C GLY A 250 2.16 -6.98 11.64
N MET A 251 0.89 -7.14 11.28
CA MET A 251 -0.26 -7.08 12.21
C MET A 251 -0.22 -8.20 13.24
N TYR A 252 0.07 -9.43 12.79
CA TYR A 252 0.16 -10.60 13.66
C TYR A 252 1.37 -10.52 14.60
N LEU A 253 2.50 -9.98 14.15
CA LEU A 253 3.68 -9.82 15.01
C LEU A 253 3.43 -8.82 16.14
N ASP A 254 2.65 -7.76 15.89
CA ASP A 254 2.28 -6.79 16.91
C ASP A 254 1.21 -7.33 17.87
N PHE A 255 0.12 -7.88 17.35
CA PHE A 255 -1.10 -8.14 18.13
C PHE A 255 -1.55 -9.61 18.15
N GLY A 256 -0.84 -10.51 17.47
CA GLY A 256 -1.17 -11.93 17.39
C GLY A 256 -2.52 -12.17 16.75
N VAL A 257 -3.38 -12.94 17.42
CA VAL A 257 -4.74 -13.29 16.95
C VAL A 257 -5.62 -12.04 16.80
N PHE A 258 -5.35 -10.95 17.55
CA PHE A 258 -6.07 -9.69 17.39
C PHE A 258 -5.82 -9.00 16.05
N SER A 259 -4.83 -9.44 15.25
CA SER A 259 -4.70 -9.03 13.84
C SER A 259 -5.96 -9.30 13.00
N ILE A 260 -6.81 -10.24 13.40
CA ILE A 260 -8.13 -10.48 12.77
C ILE A 260 -9.05 -9.27 12.97
N VAL A 261 -8.99 -8.63 14.13
CA VAL A 261 -9.74 -7.40 14.42
C VAL A 261 -9.21 -6.25 13.58
N GLU A 262 -7.89 -6.13 13.44
CA GLU A 262 -7.28 -5.14 12.52
C GLU A 262 -7.72 -5.38 11.08
N GLY A 263 -7.76 -6.63 10.62
CA GLY A 263 -8.29 -7.02 9.32
C GLY A 263 -9.74 -6.56 9.12
N PHE A 264 -10.59 -6.76 10.13
CA PHE A 264 -11.97 -6.26 10.12
C PHE A 264 -12.04 -4.73 10.04
N LEU A 265 -11.23 -4.00 10.82
CA LEU A 265 -11.17 -2.54 10.79
C LEU A 265 -10.68 -2.00 9.44
N PHE A 266 -9.67 -2.64 8.86
CA PHE A 266 -9.19 -2.37 7.51
C PHE A 266 -10.29 -2.57 6.47
N GLY A 267 -11.00 -3.70 6.55
CA GLY A 267 -12.16 -3.96 5.70
C GLY A 267 -13.23 -2.87 5.85
N MET A 268 -13.56 -2.49 7.08
CA MET A 268 -14.52 -1.41 7.36
C MET A 268 -14.10 -0.08 6.73
N TYR A 269 -12.82 0.30 6.86
CA TYR A 269 -12.26 1.49 6.24
C TYR A 269 -12.50 1.49 4.72
N TYR A 270 -12.14 0.40 4.03
CA TYR A 270 -12.35 0.31 2.58
C TYR A 270 -13.83 0.31 2.18
N GLY A 271 -14.68 -0.38 2.95
CA GLY A 271 -16.12 -0.37 2.73
C GLY A 271 -16.74 1.02 2.84
N MET A 272 -16.27 1.84 3.79
CA MET A 272 -16.75 3.21 3.97
C MET A 272 -16.21 4.16 2.90
N ILE A 273 -14.89 4.18 2.67
CA ILE A 273 -14.25 5.15 1.77
C ILE A 273 -14.55 4.90 0.29
N SER A 274 -14.87 3.66 -0.09
CA SER A 274 -15.28 3.32 -1.47
C SER A 274 -16.50 4.10 -1.98
N LYS A 275 -17.28 4.72 -1.07
CA LYS A 275 -18.43 5.56 -1.38
C LYS A 275 -18.11 7.04 -1.59
N ALA A 276 -16.85 7.43 -1.46
CA ALA A 276 -16.43 8.81 -1.64
C ALA A 276 -16.82 9.32 -3.04
N LYS A 277 -17.34 10.54 -3.14
CA LYS A 277 -17.70 11.18 -4.40
C LYS A 277 -16.68 12.24 -4.80
N ASN A 278 -16.09 12.95 -3.84
CA ASN A 278 -15.06 13.94 -4.09
C ASN A 278 -13.80 13.27 -4.65
N LEU A 279 -13.24 13.88 -5.69
CA LEU A 279 -12.08 13.35 -6.38
C LEU A 279 -10.86 13.14 -5.46
N LEU A 280 -10.62 14.04 -4.50
CA LEU A 280 -9.50 13.91 -3.56
C LEU A 280 -9.62 12.65 -2.69
N LEU A 281 -10.84 12.37 -2.24
CA LEU A 281 -11.12 11.19 -1.41
C LEU A 281 -11.09 9.91 -2.22
N LYS A 282 -11.54 9.96 -3.48
CA LYS A 282 -11.33 8.86 -4.43
C LYS A 282 -9.86 8.57 -4.69
N VAL A 283 -9.02 9.60 -4.82
CA VAL A 283 -7.57 9.42 -4.97
C VAL A 283 -6.98 8.74 -3.74
N ILE A 284 -7.33 9.18 -2.52
CA ILE A 284 -6.91 8.50 -1.28
C ILE A 284 -7.36 7.04 -1.28
N TYR A 285 -8.60 6.76 -1.71
CA TYR A 285 -9.11 5.41 -1.86
C TYR A 285 -8.29 4.58 -2.87
N TYR A 286 -8.06 5.07 -4.08
CA TYR A 286 -7.28 4.34 -5.11
C TYR A 286 -5.84 4.09 -4.66
N THR A 287 -5.22 5.08 -4.05
CA THR A 287 -3.86 4.97 -3.53
C THR A 287 -3.79 3.94 -2.40
N THR A 288 -4.68 4.02 -1.40
CA THR A 288 -4.72 3.02 -0.31
C THR A 288 -5.11 1.63 -0.79
N LEU A 289 -5.98 1.51 -1.80
CA LEU A 289 -6.33 0.23 -2.43
C LEU A 289 -5.10 -0.39 -3.12
N ALA A 290 -4.36 0.40 -3.89
CA ALA A 290 -3.14 -0.04 -4.56
C ALA A 290 -2.07 -0.47 -3.55
N TYR A 291 -1.87 0.29 -2.47
CA TYR A 291 -0.99 -0.10 -1.37
C TYR A 291 -1.46 -1.38 -0.67
N GLY A 292 -2.76 -1.58 -0.49
CA GLY A 292 -3.32 -2.82 0.09
C GLY A 292 -3.09 -4.04 -0.80
N ILE A 293 -3.26 -3.90 -2.12
CA ILE A 293 -3.02 -4.97 -3.10
C ILE A 293 -1.54 -5.36 -3.11
N VAL A 294 -0.63 -4.38 -3.22
CA VAL A 294 0.81 -4.65 -3.24
C VAL A 294 1.30 -5.11 -1.86
N GLY A 295 0.67 -4.61 -0.80
CA GLY A 295 0.95 -4.96 0.59
C GLY A 295 0.70 -6.43 0.93
N VAL A 296 -0.05 -7.18 0.10
CA VAL A 296 -0.15 -8.65 0.20
C VAL A 296 1.23 -9.29 0.24
N GLU A 297 2.14 -8.84 -0.62
CA GLU A 297 3.51 -9.35 -0.70
C GLU A 297 4.47 -8.55 0.19
N THR A 298 4.42 -7.21 0.11
CA THR A 298 5.47 -6.36 0.69
C THR A 298 5.15 -5.81 2.09
N GLY A 299 3.94 -6.08 2.59
CA GLY A 299 3.40 -5.45 3.79
C GLY A 299 3.05 -3.98 3.59
N ILE A 300 2.50 -3.37 4.64
CA ILE A 300 2.03 -1.96 4.64
C ILE A 300 2.76 -1.08 5.66
N LEU A 301 3.94 -1.51 6.13
CA LEU A 301 4.68 -0.88 7.24
C LEU A 301 5.44 0.40 6.86
N ASP A 302 5.16 0.99 5.69
CA ASP A 302 5.87 2.17 5.19
C ASP A 302 5.16 3.47 5.59
N LEU A 303 5.91 4.50 5.96
CA LEU A 303 5.38 5.79 6.40
C LEU A 303 4.34 6.41 5.44
N PRO A 304 4.56 6.45 4.11
CA PRO A 304 3.58 7.01 3.19
C PRO A 304 2.21 6.30 3.29
N VAL A 305 2.22 4.99 3.51
CA VAL A 305 1.01 4.17 3.63
C VAL A 305 0.22 4.59 4.86
N TYR A 306 0.89 4.68 6.02
CA TYR A 306 0.25 5.14 7.25
C TYR A 306 -0.37 6.54 7.09
N LEU A 307 0.36 7.48 6.49
CA LEU A 307 -0.16 8.84 6.28
C LEU A 307 -1.43 8.84 5.40
N PHE A 308 -1.49 8.01 4.36
CA PHE A 308 -2.71 7.90 3.54
C PHE A 308 -3.88 7.26 4.28
N PHE A 309 -3.63 6.19 5.05
CA PHE A 309 -4.67 5.59 5.89
C PHE A 309 -5.17 6.59 6.94
N PHE A 310 -4.28 7.32 7.61
CA PHE A 310 -4.66 8.37 8.56
C PHE A 310 -5.48 9.48 7.90
N ALA A 311 -5.07 9.96 6.72
CA ALA A 311 -5.82 10.96 5.97
C ALA A 311 -7.24 10.47 5.60
N GLY A 312 -7.36 9.21 5.15
CA GLY A 312 -8.63 8.59 4.83
C GLY A 312 -9.53 8.41 6.06
N ILE A 313 -8.98 7.88 7.16
CA ILE A 313 -9.70 7.72 8.44
C ILE A 313 -10.16 9.08 8.96
N TYR A 314 -9.30 10.08 8.94
CA TYR A 314 -9.63 11.45 9.36
C TYR A 314 -10.82 12.00 8.55
N ALA A 315 -10.84 11.79 7.24
CA ALA A 315 -11.97 12.20 6.39
C ALA A 315 -13.29 11.52 6.79
N LEU A 316 -13.24 10.21 7.05
CA LEU A 316 -14.41 9.43 7.45
C LEU A 316 -14.94 9.87 8.81
N ILE A 317 -14.06 10.08 9.80
CA ILE A 317 -14.41 10.59 11.13
C ILE A 317 -15.07 11.96 11.01
N ARG A 318 -14.46 12.90 10.27
CA ARG A 318 -15.01 14.24 10.06
C ARG A 318 -16.41 14.20 9.44
N GLY A 319 -16.63 13.28 8.49
CA GLY A 319 -17.93 13.09 7.85
C GLY A 319 -19.00 12.43 8.74
N LYS A 320 -18.60 11.60 9.70
CA LYS A 320 -19.52 10.88 10.61
C LYS A 320 -19.93 11.71 11.84
N TYR A 321 -18.99 12.39 12.50
CA TYR A 321 -19.25 13.03 13.81
C TYR A 321 -19.92 14.41 13.72
N THR A 322 -20.07 14.99 12.54
CA THR A 322 -20.84 16.26 12.40
C THR A 322 -22.36 16.03 12.40
N ILE A 323 -22.82 14.78 12.49
CA ILE A 323 -24.26 14.45 12.54
C ILE A 323 -24.87 14.80 13.92
N LYS A 324 -24.07 15.21 14.91
CA LYS A 324 -24.54 15.61 16.25
C LYS A 324 -24.25 17.08 16.60
N VAL A 325 -24.62 18.02 15.72
CA VAL A 325 -24.91 19.39 16.18
C VAL A 325 -26.42 19.56 16.02
N VAL A 326 -27.16 19.02 16.99
CA VAL A 326 -28.57 19.37 17.17
C VAL A 326 -28.56 20.84 17.54
N LYS A 327 -29.06 21.69 16.65
CA LYS A 327 -29.48 23.04 17.04
C LYS A 327 -30.54 22.84 18.12
N ILE A 328 -30.22 23.22 19.34
CA ILE A 328 -31.24 23.53 20.34
C ILE A 328 -31.75 24.91 19.89
N GLU A 329 -32.96 24.93 19.33
CA GLU A 329 -33.71 26.19 19.16
C GLU A 329 -34.05 26.68 20.56
N GLU A 330 -33.57 27.89 20.90
CA GLU A 330 -34.03 28.68 22.05
C GLU A 330 -35.34 29.38 21.71
#